data_AF-A0A357X068-F1
#
_entry.id   AF-A0A357X068-F1
#
_cell.length_a   1.000
_cell.length_b   1.000
_cell.length_c   1.000
_cell.angle_alpha   90.00
_cell.angle_beta   90.00
_cell.angle_gamma   90.00
#
_symmetry.space_group_name_H-M   'P 1'
#
loop_
_entity.id
_entity.type
_entity.pdbx_description
1 polymer ?
#
loop_
_entity_poly.entity_id
_entity_poly.type
_entity_poly.pdbx_seq_one_letter_code
_entity_poly.pdbx_strand_id
1 'polypeptide(L)'
;MAEKNLPMREMMVEIEERMRQMNYGEASIYAYWQCWRNLLQYAEGKGEAHFSVKLGEDFLLEKCHVDVYTLNEKPDMPEWKIRAFKRPIYVLAEYQSSGTIVRKNRMHRTEIPERFRAAAEHYAAACYGRYNGERTVSSRLYILKRFLLFLDQINVNTLIEINGVHISEFTKTMIGWAQRTIGSNLATLRHFFRFLYLERYHPKDLSLSVPRVNCGRTVKLPKIWTPNEVEKILTAVDRGTSAGKRDYA
;
A
#
# COMPACT_ATOMS: atom_id res chain seq x y z
N MET A 1 2.23 13.85 -13.42
CA MET A 1 1.76 15.18 -12.96
C MET A 1 2.91 15.88 -12.26
N ALA A 2 3.01 17.22 -12.34
CA ALA A 2 4.05 17.96 -11.62
C ALA A 2 3.84 17.85 -10.10
N GLU A 3 4.91 17.84 -9.31
CA GLU A 3 4.82 17.85 -7.84
C GLU A 3 4.02 19.07 -7.37
N LYS A 4 3.04 18.84 -6.49
CA LYS A 4 2.23 19.92 -5.91
C LYS A 4 3.02 20.57 -4.78
N ASN A 5 3.69 21.68 -5.08
CA ASN A 5 4.37 22.50 -4.08
C ASN A 5 3.44 23.59 -3.53
N LEU A 6 2.44 23.18 -2.76
CA LEU A 6 1.51 24.07 -2.05
C LEU A 6 1.97 24.30 -0.61
N PRO A 7 1.64 25.45 0.00
CA PRO A 7 1.76 25.63 1.44
C PRO A 7 1.06 24.49 2.18
N MET A 8 1.66 24.04 3.27
CA MET A 8 1.24 22.80 3.94
C MET A 8 -0.23 22.82 4.37
N ARG A 9 -0.72 23.97 4.81
CA ARG A 9 -2.12 24.16 5.23
C ARG A 9 -3.10 24.06 4.07
N GLU A 10 -2.78 24.63 2.92
CA GLU A 10 -3.62 24.54 1.71
C GLU A 10 -3.69 23.08 1.23
N MET A 11 -2.54 22.40 1.23
CA MET A 11 -2.46 20.98 0.90
C MET A 11 -3.36 20.13 1.80
N MET A 12 -3.36 20.38 3.11
CA MET A 12 -4.21 19.68 4.08
C MET A 12 -5.71 19.89 3.82
N VAL A 13 -6.13 21.10 3.43
CA VAL A 13 -7.52 21.41 3.08
C VAL A 13 -7.95 20.68 1.80
N GLU A 14 -7.14 20.71 0.74
CA GLU A 14 -7.45 19.97 -0.49
C GLU A 14 -7.54 18.45 -0.24
N ILE A 15 -6.70 17.91 0.65
CA ILE A 15 -6.76 16.50 1.03
C ILE A 15 -8.03 16.21 1.82
N GLU A 16 -8.46 17.08 2.74
CA GLU A 16 -9.71 16.91 3.48
C GLU A 16 -10.92 16.82 2.52
N GLU A 17 -11.03 17.74 1.57
CA GLU A 17 -12.12 17.73 0.57
C GLU A 17 -12.18 16.40 -0.16
N ARG A 18 -11.02 15.87 -0.57
CA ARG A 18 -10.93 14.54 -1.20
C ARG A 18 -11.30 13.42 -0.23
N MET A 19 -10.87 13.47 1.02
CA MET A 19 -11.26 12.49 2.04
C MET A 19 -12.79 12.46 2.22
N ARG A 20 -13.45 13.63 2.19
CA ARG A 20 -14.91 13.76 2.24
C ARG A 20 -15.57 13.15 1.01
N GLN A 21 -15.10 13.48 -0.20
CA GLN A 21 -15.56 12.86 -1.46
C GLN A 21 -15.41 11.34 -1.46
N MET A 22 -14.39 10.82 -0.77
CA MET A 22 -14.14 9.39 -0.62
C MET A 22 -14.90 8.74 0.55
N ASN A 23 -15.84 9.46 1.19
CA ASN A 23 -16.66 8.99 2.30
C ASN A 23 -15.81 8.47 3.49
N TYR A 24 -14.79 9.23 3.88
CA TYR A 24 -14.14 9.07 5.18
C TYR A 24 -15.09 9.54 6.28
N GLY A 25 -15.05 8.87 7.45
CA GLY A 25 -15.85 9.32 8.58
C GLY A 25 -15.23 10.54 9.26
N GLU A 26 -16.06 11.41 9.83
CA GLU A 26 -15.62 12.64 10.52
C GLU A 26 -14.54 12.38 11.57
N ALA A 27 -14.69 11.33 12.39
CA ALA A 27 -13.69 10.96 13.39
C ALA A 27 -12.32 10.65 12.77
N SER A 28 -12.27 10.10 11.55
CA SER A 28 -11.02 9.86 10.82
C SER A 28 -10.41 11.16 10.32
N ILE A 29 -11.23 12.06 9.76
CA ILE A 29 -10.78 13.38 9.30
C ILE A 29 -10.23 14.20 10.48
N TYR A 30 -10.93 14.19 11.62
CA TYR A 30 -10.48 14.83 12.85
C TYR A 30 -9.13 14.29 13.33
N ALA A 31 -8.94 12.97 13.35
CA ALA A 31 -7.67 12.37 13.75
C ALA A 31 -6.50 12.79 12.84
N TYR A 32 -6.75 12.95 11.53
CA TYR A 32 -5.74 13.47 10.60
C TYR A 32 -5.37 14.91 10.94
N TRP A 33 -6.38 15.76 11.14
CA TRP A 33 -6.16 17.16 11.53
C TRP A 33 -5.41 17.33 12.84
N GLN A 34 -5.65 16.46 13.83
CA GLN A 34 -4.89 16.49 15.08
C GLN A 34 -3.39 16.24 14.83
N CYS A 35 -3.05 15.24 14.02
CA CYS A 35 -1.66 14.98 13.65
C CYS A 35 -1.06 16.13 12.83
N TRP A 36 -1.81 16.65 11.87
CA TRP A 36 -1.38 17.75 11.00
C TRP A 36 -1.19 19.08 11.73
N ARG A 37 -1.99 19.41 12.75
CA ARG A 37 -1.78 20.60 13.58
C ARG A 37 -0.45 20.53 14.33
N ASN A 38 -0.09 19.37 14.86
CA ASN A 38 1.19 19.16 15.53
C ASN A 38 2.36 19.27 14.53
N LEU A 39 2.18 18.78 13.30
CA LEU A 39 3.15 18.96 12.22
C LEU A 39 3.33 20.43 11.85
N LEU A 40 2.25 21.21 11.75
CA LEU A 40 2.32 22.63 11.42
C LEU A 40 3.10 23.42 12.48
N GLN A 41 2.84 23.18 13.77
CA GLN A 41 3.59 23.81 14.86
C GLN A 41 5.08 23.43 14.84
N TYR A 42 5.36 22.17 14.52
CA TYR A 42 6.73 21.68 14.37
C TYR A 42 7.46 22.34 13.20
N ALA A 43 6.77 22.49 12.06
CA ALA A 43 7.31 23.11 10.86
C ALA A 43 7.56 24.62 11.05
N GLU A 44 6.65 25.32 11.75
CA GLU A 44 6.79 26.73 12.11
C GLU A 44 8.05 26.96 12.96
N GLY A 45 8.31 26.09 13.94
CA GLY A 45 9.54 26.14 14.75
C GLY A 45 10.84 25.92 13.95
N LYS A 46 10.75 25.35 12.74
CA LYS A 46 11.87 25.16 11.80
C LYS A 46 11.88 26.19 10.66
N GLY A 47 10.90 27.10 10.58
CA GLY A 47 10.77 28.07 9.49
C GLY A 47 10.32 27.47 8.16
N GLU A 48 9.69 26.29 8.18
CA GLU A 48 9.31 25.53 6.98
C GLU A 48 7.82 25.72 6.66
N ALA A 49 7.52 26.35 5.53
CA ALA A 49 6.12 26.58 5.09
C ALA A 49 5.56 25.43 4.21
N HIS A 50 6.44 24.63 3.60
CA HIS A 50 6.08 23.59 2.65
C HIS A 50 6.38 22.20 3.22
N PHE A 51 5.59 21.21 2.81
CA PHE A 51 5.88 19.83 3.19
C PHE A 51 7.10 19.31 2.43
N SER A 52 7.96 18.57 3.13
CA SER A 52 8.93 17.68 2.50
C SER A 52 8.88 16.32 3.19
N VAL A 53 9.24 15.26 2.47
CA VAL A 53 9.32 13.90 3.04
C VAL A 53 10.24 13.90 4.26
N LYS A 54 11.37 14.61 4.17
CA LYS A 54 12.33 14.74 5.28
C LYS A 54 11.72 15.41 6.50
N LEU A 55 10.99 16.51 6.34
CA LEU A 55 10.28 17.19 7.43
C LEU A 55 9.26 16.26 8.11
N GLY A 56 8.53 15.48 7.32
CA GLY A 56 7.58 14.48 7.82
C GLY A 56 8.25 13.35 8.60
N GLU A 57 9.40 12.86 8.13
CA GLU A 57 10.19 11.83 8.82
C GLU A 57 10.79 12.35 10.12
N ASP A 58 11.34 13.57 10.11
CA ASP A 58 11.90 14.21 11.30
C ASP A 58 10.82 14.47 12.36
N PHE A 59 9.63 14.92 11.94
CA PHE A 59 8.49 15.07 12.84
C PHE A 59 8.09 13.73 13.48
N LEU A 60 7.99 12.66 12.69
CA LEU A 60 7.63 11.33 13.19
C LEU A 60 8.65 10.84 14.22
N LEU A 61 9.94 11.05 13.95
CA LEU A 61 11.02 10.64 14.84
C LEU A 61 11.04 11.49 16.12
N GLU A 62 11.13 12.82 15.99
CA GLU A 62 11.39 13.74 17.09
C GLU A 62 10.15 13.97 17.97
N LYS A 63 8.94 13.98 17.40
CA LYS A 63 7.69 14.31 18.13
C LYS A 63 6.78 13.12 18.36
N CYS A 64 6.82 12.10 17.50
CA CYS A 64 5.98 10.91 17.66
C CYS A 64 6.74 9.68 18.17
N HIS A 65 8.08 9.75 18.27
CA HIS A 65 8.94 8.61 18.59
C HIS A 65 8.73 7.40 17.65
N VAL A 66 8.50 7.71 16.37
CA VAL A 66 8.29 6.72 15.31
C VAL A 66 9.43 6.83 14.31
N ASP A 67 10.37 5.89 14.39
CA ASP A 67 11.38 5.71 13.35
C ASP A 67 10.75 4.97 12.15
N VAL A 68 10.87 5.55 10.96
CA VAL A 68 10.37 4.96 9.72
C VAL A 68 11.30 3.87 9.15
N TYR A 69 12.56 3.83 9.59
CA TYR A 69 13.63 2.95 9.11
C TYR A 69 13.84 1.70 9.98
N THR A 70 13.32 1.68 11.21
CA THR A 70 13.40 0.52 12.09
C THR A 70 12.46 -0.59 11.59
N LEU A 71 13.02 -1.55 10.86
CA LEU A 71 12.27 -2.64 10.22
C LEU A 71 12.16 -3.92 11.07
N ASN A 72 13.01 -4.08 12.09
CA ASN A 72 13.25 -5.37 12.75
C ASN A 72 13.03 -5.36 14.27
N GLU A 73 12.73 -4.22 14.88
CA GLU A 73 12.49 -4.11 16.31
C GLU A 73 11.00 -4.00 16.58
N LYS A 74 10.53 -4.67 17.63
CA LYS A 74 9.15 -4.55 18.07
C LYS A 74 8.98 -3.11 18.56
N PRO A 75 8.05 -2.33 17.99
CA PRO A 75 7.93 -0.95 18.41
C PRO A 75 7.52 -0.87 19.89
N ASP A 76 8.04 0.12 20.60
CA ASP A 76 7.66 0.43 21.99
C ASP A 76 6.19 0.85 22.14
N MET A 77 5.52 1.08 21.00
CA MET A 77 4.16 1.54 20.90
C MET A 77 3.28 0.53 20.13
N PRO A 78 2.00 0.34 20.54
CA PRO A 78 1.06 -0.45 19.75
C PRO A 78 0.95 0.03 18.31
N GLU A 79 0.89 -0.90 17.35
CA GLU A 79 0.88 -0.57 15.93
C GLU A 79 -0.26 0.38 15.52
N TRP A 80 -1.43 0.30 16.18
CA TRP A 80 -2.56 1.17 15.87
C TRP A 80 -2.25 2.64 16.14
N LYS A 81 -1.45 2.93 17.17
CA LYS A 81 -1.04 4.29 17.54
C LYS A 81 0.07 4.80 16.62
N ILE A 82 1.01 3.93 16.24
CA ILE A 82 2.01 4.22 15.19
C ILE A 82 1.32 4.56 13.87
N ARG A 83 0.33 3.76 13.45
CA ARG A 83 -0.46 4.01 12.23
C ARG A 83 -1.20 5.35 12.28
N ALA A 84 -1.66 5.78 13.46
CA ALA A 84 -2.32 7.06 13.63
C ALA A 84 -1.41 8.26 13.34
N PHE A 85 -0.08 8.13 13.54
CA PHE A 85 0.91 9.15 13.16
C PHE A 85 1.43 8.98 11.73
N LYS A 86 1.84 7.77 11.34
CA LYS A 86 2.45 7.54 10.01
C LYS A 86 1.48 7.85 8.87
N ARG A 87 0.21 7.47 9.00
CA ARG A 87 -0.73 7.58 7.88
C ARG A 87 -1.01 9.04 7.47
N PRO A 88 -1.35 9.97 8.38
CA PRO A 88 -1.53 11.39 8.02
C PRO A 88 -0.31 11.99 7.32
N ILE A 89 0.92 11.65 7.75
CA ILE A 89 2.16 12.14 7.11
C ILE A 89 2.36 11.53 5.73
N TYR A 90 2.16 10.22 5.57
CA TYR A 90 2.28 9.57 4.26
C TYR A 90 1.19 10.02 3.28
N VAL A 91 0.03 10.48 3.76
CA VAL A 91 -0.99 11.06 2.88
C VAL A 91 -0.53 12.38 2.28
N LEU A 92 0.19 13.22 3.03
CA LEU A 92 0.80 14.44 2.48
C LEU A 92 1.83 14.11 1.40
N ALA A 93 2.70 13.13 1.65
CA ALA A 93 3.69 12.67 0.66
C ALA A 93 3.04 12.07 -0.60
N GLU A 94 2.01 11.22 -0.44
CA GLU A 94 1.24 10.67 -1.56
C GLU A 94 0.61 11.79 -2.40
N TYR A 95 0.03 12.79 -1.74
CA TYR A 95 -0.64 13.90 -2.39
C TYR A 95 0.33 14.85 -3.09
N GLN A 96 1.43 15.22 -2.45
CA GLN A 96 2.48 16.05 -3.06
C GLN A 96 3.04 15.40 -4.34
N SER A 97 3.24 14.08 -4.31
CA SER A 97 3.87 13.34 -5.40
C SER A 97 2.94 13.00 -6.57
N SER A 98 1.66 12.74 -6.30
CA SER A 98 0.70 12.23 -7.29
C SER A 98 -0.56 13.10 -7.48
N GLY A 99 -0.79 14.10 -6.64
CA GLY A 99 -2.03 14.87 -6.61
C GLY A 99 -3.26 14.07 -6.15
N THR A 100 -3.08 12.85 -5.65
CA THR A 100 -4.15 11.94 -5.22
C THR A 100 -3.83 11.25 -3.90
N ILE A 101 -4.86 10.68 -3.28
CA ILE A 101 -4.74 9.92 -2.03
C ILE A 101 -5.49 8.60 -2.16
N VAL A 102 -4.91 7.51 -1.67
CA VAL A 102 -5.56 6.19 -1.75
C VAL A 102 -6.14 5.79 -0.40
N ARG A 103 -7.41 5.38 -0.39
CA ARG A 103 -8.03 4.80 0.80
C ARG A 103 -7.34 3.47 1.14
N LYS A 104 -6.66 3.38 2.29
CA LYS A 104 -6.05 2.12 2.75
C LYS A 104 -7.05 1.27 3.55
N ASN A 105 -7.89 1.90 4.37
CA ASN A 105 -8.85 1.23 5.26
C ASN A 105 -10.23 1.08 4.62
N ARG A 106 -10.91 -0.04 4.88
CA ARG A 106 -12.24 -0.38 4.32
C ARG A 106 -12.29 -0.50 2.80
N MET A 107 -11.16 -0.83 2.17
CA MET A 107 -11.08 -1.16 0.74
C MET A 107 -12.06 -2.26 0.30
N HIS A 108 -12.45 -3.16 1.20
CA HIS A 108 -13.47 -4.17 0.91
C HIS A 108 -14.86 -3.53 0.63
N ARG A 109 -15.15 -2.34 1.17
CA ARG A 109 -16.44 -1.65 1.02
C ARG A 109 -16.53 -0.70 -0.18
N THR A 110 -15.40 -0.26 -0.72
CA THR A 110 -15.42 0.57 -1.94
C THR A 110 -15.77 -0.32 -3.13
N GLU A 111 -16.55 0.10 -4.10
CA GLU A 111 -16.78 -0.72 -5.31
C GLU A 111 -15.73 -0.42 -6.38
N ILE A 112 -15.55 -1.34 -7.34
CA ILE A 112 -14.79 -1.04 -8.56
C ILE A 112 -15.66 -0.13 -9.42
N PRO A 113 -15.12 0.98 -9.98
CA PRO A 113 -15.87 1.82 -10.90
C PRO A 113 -16.50 1.00 -12.03
N GLU A 114 -17.78 1.26 -12.33
CA GLU A 114 -18.59 0.46 -13.28
C GLU A 114 -17.85 0.17 -14.59
N ARG A 115 -17.22 1.21 -15.16
CA ARG A 115 -16.44 1.16 -16.41
C ARG A 115 -15.28 0.17 -16.42
N PHE A 116 -14.79 -0.25 -15.25
CA PHE A 116 -13.71 -1.23 -15.14
C PHE A 116 -14.19 -2.58 -14.61
N ARG A 117 -15.45 -2.70 -14.19
CA ARG A 117 -15.99 -3.88 -13.50
C ARG A 117 -15.89 -5.13 -14.37
N ALA A 118 -16.38 -5.07 -15.61
CA ALA A 118 -16.36 -6.22 -16.52
C ALA A 118 -14.95 -6.79 -16.76
N ALA A 119 -13.95 -5.94 -16.96
CA ALA A 119 -12.57 -6.38 -17.14
C ALA A 119 -11.96 -6.94 -15.84
N ALA A 120 -12.32 -6.39 -14.68
CA ALA A 120 -11.86 -6.90 -13.40
C ALA A 120 -12.45 -8.27 -13.08
N GLU A 121 -13.73 -8.48 -13.38
CA GLU A 121 -14.43 -9.77 -13.23
C GLU A 121 -13.85 -10.82 -14.19
N HIS A 122 -13.62 -10.45 -15.46
CA HIS A 122 -12.98 -11.35 -16.42
C HIS A 122 -11.56 -11.73 -15.96
N TYR A 123 -10.78 -10.77 -15.44
CA TYR A 123 -9.46 -11.07 -14.86
C TYR A 123 -9.55 -11.99 -13.64
N ALA A 124 -10.57 -11.82 -12.78
CA ALA A 124 -10.80 -12.69 -11.65
C ALA A 124 -11.06 -14.13 -12.11
N ALA A 125 -11.97 -14.32 -13.08
CA ALA A 125 -12.26 -15.61 -13.68
C ALA A 125 -11.01 -16.27 -14.29
N ALA A 126 -10.19 -15.49 -15.03
CA ALA A 126 -8.94 -15.97 -15.58
C ALA A 126 -7.91 -16.37 -14.51
N CYS A 127 -7.92 -15.71 -13.34
CA CYS A 127 -7.07 -16.10 -12.21
C CYS A 127 -7.51 -17.45 -11.62
N TYR A 128 -8.81 -17.68 -11.44
CA TYR A 128 -9.34 -18.95 -10.94
C TYR A 128 -9.11 -20.09 -11.94
N GLY A 129 -9.30 -19.85 -13.24
CA GLY A 129 -9.05 -20.83 -14.30
C GLY A 129 -7.58 -21.30 -14.39
N ARG A 130 -6.64 -20.54 -13.80
CA ARG A 130 -5.22 -20.91 -13.67
C ARG A 130 -4.89 -21.60 -12.34
N TYR A 131 -5.90 -22.12 -11.63
CA TYR A 131 -5.77 -22.81 -10.34
C TYR A 131 -5.05 -22.00 -9.24
N ASN A 132 -5.17 -20.67 -9.27
CA ASN A 132 -4.68 -19.86 -8.16
C ASN A 132 -5.57 -20.11 -6.93
N GLY A 133 -4.95 -20.35 -5.78
CA GLY A 133 -5.69 -20.45 -4.51
C GLY A 133 -6.42 -19.14 -4.17
N GLU A 134 -7.53 -19.26 -3.44
CA GLU A 134 -8.43 -18.14 -3.10
C GLU A 134 -7.68 -16.94 -2.50
N ARG A 135 -6.77 -17.18 -1.55
CA ARG A 135 -5.96 -16.12 -0.93
C ARG A 135 -5.13 -15.34 -1.96
N THR A 136 -4.58 -16.03 -2.95
CA THR A 136 -3.81 -15.42 -4.04
C THR A 136 -4.70 -14.56 -4.91
N VAL A 137 -5.88 -15.06 -5.30
CA VAL A 137 -6.83 -14.30 -6.12
C VAL A 137 -7.31 -13.05 -5.37
N SER A 138 -7.72 -13.19 -4.11
CA SER A 138 -8.13 -12.08 -3.26
C SER A 138 -7.05 -11.01 -3.11
N SER A 139 -5.78 -11.42 -2.92
CA SER A 139 -4.67 -10.47 -2.84
C SER A 139 -4.41 -9.76 -4.17
N ARG A 140 -4.55 -10.46 -5.30
CA ARG A 140 -4.43 -9.86 -6.64
C ARG A 140 -5.56 -8.86 -6.94
N LEU A 141 -6.80 -9.22 -6.62
CA LEU A 141 -7.96 -8.36 -6.81
C LEU A 141 -7.91 -7.14 -5.88
N TYR A 142 -7.36 -7.28 -4.67
CA TYR A 142 -7.14 -6.15 -3.77
C TYR A 142 -6.26 -5.07 -4.40
N ILE A 143 -5.10 -5.43 -4.96
CA ILE A 143 -4.22 -4.44 -5.60
C ILE A 143 -4.79 -3.93 -6.93
N LEU A 144 -5.45 -4.78 -7.71
CA LEU A 144 -6.14 -4.37 -8.94
C LEU A 144 -7.18 -3.30 -8.64
N LYS A 145 -8.05 -3.54 -7.67
CA LYS A 145 -9.09 -2.60 -7.25
C LYS A 145 -8.51 -1.24 -6.84
N ARG A 146 -7.39 -1.23 -6.10
CA ARG A 146 -6.69 0.01 -5.74
C ARG A 146 -6.19 0.76 -6.97
N PHE A 147 -5.65 0.05 -7.96
CA PHE A 147 -5.20 0.66 -9.21
C PHE A 147 -6.37 1.26 -10.00
N LEU A 148 -7.48 0.53 -10.15
CA LEU A 148 -8.65 1.01 -10.88
C LEU A 148 -9.33 2.22 -10.21
N LEU A 149 -9.36 2.26 -8.88
CA LEU A 149 -9.83 3.43 -8.13
C LEU A 149 -8.89 4.63 -8.27
N PHE A 150 -7.58 4.40 -8.31
CA PHE A 150 -6.62 5.46 -8.59
C PHE A 150 -6.84 6.05 -9.99
N LEU A 151 -7.05 5.21 -11.00
CA LEU A 151 -7.38 5.65 -12.36
C LEU A 151 -8.65 6.52 -12.40
N ASP A 152 -9.68 6.11 -11.66
CA ASP A 152 -10.93 6.88 -11.52
C ASP A 152 -10.68 8.27 -10.90
N GLN A 153 -9.82 8.37 -9.87
CA GLN A 153 -9.46 9.65 -9.24
C GLN A 153 -8.69 10.61 -10.16
N ILE A 154 -7.95 10.09 -11.14
CA ILE A 154 -7.22 10.90 -12.13
C ILE A 154 -7.98 11.04 -13.46
N ASN A 155 -9.29 10.73 -13.46
CA ASN A 155 -10.19 10.86 -14.61
C ASN A 155 -9.78 10.04 -15.84
N VAL A 156 -9.15 8.88 -15.64
CA VAL A 156 -8.99 7.88 -16.70
C VAL A 156 -10.30 7.11 -16.85
N ASN A 157 -10.89 7.19 -18.04
CA ASN A 157 -12.25 6.74 -18.29
C ASN A 157 -12.31 5.42 -19.06
N THR A 158 -11.21 5.00 -19.67
CA THR A 158 -11.16 3.73 -20.40
C THR A 158 -9.87 2.98 -20.14
N LEU A 159 -9.89 1.66 -20.35
CA LEU A 159 -8.67 0.86 -20.24
C LEU A 159 -7.64 1.25 -21.31
N ILE A 160 -8.10 1.69 -22.49
CA ILE A 160 -7.27 2.09 -23.64
C ILE A 160 -6.46 3.36 -23.37
N GLU A 161 -6.95 4.25 -22.52
CA GLU A 161 -6.24 5.46 -22.07
C GLU A 161 -5.05 5.15 -21.15
N ILE A 162 -4.97 3.93 -20.60
CA ILE A 162 -3.90 3.57 -19.66
C ILE A 162 -2.54 3.60 -20.37
N ASN A 163 -1.55 4.23 -19.75
CA ASN A 163 -0.20 4.32 -20.29
C ASN A 163 0.85 4.22 -19.16
N GLY A 164 2.13 4.20 -19.53
CA GLY A 164 3.24 4.08 -18.59
C GLY A 164 3.29 5.19 -17.53
N VAL A 165 2.81 6.40 -17.84
CA VAL A 165 2.73 7.51 -16.87
C VAL A 165 1.75 7.16 -15.76
N HIS A 166 0.55 6.66 -16.08
CA HIS A 166 -0.43 6.25 -15.07
C HIS A 166 0.11 5.14 -14.16
N ILE A 167 0.89 4.21 -14.72
CA ILE A 167 1.54 3.14 -13.93
C ILE A 167 2.57 3.75 -12.98
N SER A 168 3.44 4.64 -13.48
CA SER A 168 4.46 5.32 -12.66
C SER A 168 3.82 6.14 -11.54
N GLU A 169 2.77 6.90 -11.84
CA GLU A 169 2.05 7.70 -10.85
C GLU A 169 1.40 6.81 -9.77
N PHE A 170 0.81 5.67 -10.16
CA PHE A 170 0.28 4.72 -9.19
C PHE A 170 1.37 4.17 -8.25
N THR A 171 2.59 3.93 -8.75
CA THR A 171 3.68 3.43 -7.89
C THR A 171 4.07 4.42 -6.80
N LYS A 172 3.97 5.74 -7.05
CA LYS A 172 4.19 6.78 -6.04
C LYS A 172 3.18 6.70 -4.89
N THR A 173 1.97 6.18 -5.13
CA THR A 173 0.98 5.96 -4.05
C THR A 173 1.38 4.83 -3.08
N MET A 174 2.44 4.08 -3.40
CA MET A 174 2.99 3.01 -2.55
C MET A 174 4.09 3.50 -1.59
N ILE A 175 4.28 4.81 -1.45
CA ILE A 175 5.20 5.37 -0.44
C ILE A 175 4.86 4.83 0.96
N GLY A 176 5.89 4.40 1.68
CA GLY A 176 5.78 3.84 3.02
C GLY A 176 5.33 2.37 3.08
N TRP A 177 5.22 1.68 1.94
CA TRP A 177 4.96 0.23 1.90
C TRP A 177 6.27 -0.55 2.01
N ALA A 178 6.22 -1.74 2.62
CA ALA A 178 7.35 -2.65 2.62
C ALA A 178 7.76 -3.03 1.18
N GLN A 179 9.06 -3.02 0.89
CA GLN A 179 9.60 -3.31 -0.45
C GLN A 179 9.09 -4.64 -1.02
N ARG A 180 9.02 -5.70 -0.18
CA ARG A 180 8.47 -7.00 -0.57
C ARG A 180 7.01 -6.90 -1.05
N THR A 181 6.20 -6.10 -0.36
CA THR A 181 4.80 -5.86 -0.73
C THR A 181 4.71 -5.10 -2.05
N ILE A 182 5.55 -4.07 -2.24
CA ILE A 182 5.63 -3.34 -3.51
C ILE A 182 5.99 -4.30 -4.65
N GLY A 183 7.02 -5.13 -4.48
CA GLY A 183 7.42 -6.13 -5.48
C GLY A 183 6.29 -7.09 -5.88
N SER A 184 5.56 -7.61 -4.89
CA SER A 184 4.39 -8.48 -5.10
C SER A 184 3.25 -7.77 -5.84
N ASN A 185 2.95 -6.53 -5.44
CA ASN A 185 1.93 -5.69 -6.08
C ASN A 185 2.27 -5.42 -7.54
N LEU A 186 3.51 -5.01 -7.84
CA LEU A 186 3.97 -4.76 -9.19
C LEU A 186 3.97 -6.03 -10.06
N ALA A 187 4.26 -7.20 -9.48
CA ALA A 187 4.13 -8.47 -10.18
C ALA A 187 2.67 -8.77 -10.56
N THR A 188 1.73 -8.46 -9.67
CA THR A 188 0.30 -8.58 -9.99
C THR A 188 -0.11 -7.64 -11.12
N LEU A 189 0.31 -6.38 -11.08
CA LEU A 189 0.00 -5.42 -12.15
C LEU A 189 0.55 -5.89 -13.51
N ARG A 190 1.76 -6.47 -13.54
CA ARG A 190 2.30 -7.08 -14.77
C ARG A 190 1.40 -8.17 -15.32
N HIS A 191 0.93 -9.08 -14.47
CA HIS A 191 0.01 -10.13 -14.91
C HIS A 191 -1.30 -9.55 -15.44
N PHE A 192 -1.84 -8.53 -14.76
CA PHE A 192 -3.07 -7.86 -15.20
C PHE A 192 -2.89 -7.16 -16.56
N PHE A 193 -1.83 -6.39 -16.76
CA PHE A 193 -1.60 -5.72 -18.05
C PHE A 193 -1.32 -6.69 -19.19
N ARG A 194 -0.62 -7.80 -18.90
CA ARG A 194 -0.45 -8.87 -19.89
C ARG A 194 -1.79 -9.49 -20.25
N PHE A 195 -2.67 -9.71 -19.28
CA PHE A 195 -4.04 -10.18 -19.51
C PHE A 195 -4.83 -9.19 -20.38
N LEU A 196 -4.81 -7.89 -20.08
CA LEU A 196 -5.53 -6.89 -20.87
C LEU A 196 -5.10 -6.89 -22.34
N TYR A 197 -3.81 -7.10 -22.61
CA TYR A 197 -3.29 -7.20 -23.97
C TYR A 197 -3.76 -8.48 -24.69
N LEU A 198 -3.68 -9.63 -24.02
CA LEU A 198 -4.08 -10.92 -24.59
C LEU A 198 -5.58 -10.99 -24.89
N GLU A 199 -6.41 -10.48 -23.98
CA GLU A 199 -7.87 -10.41 -24.12
C GLU A 199 -8.35 -9.18 -24.91
N ARG A 200 -7.43 -8.44 -25.55
CA ARG A 200 -7.73 -7.30 -26.43
C ARG A 200 -8.45 -6.11 -25.77
N TYR A 201 -8.45 -6.02 -24.45
CA TYR A 201 -8.86 -4.80 -23.72
C TYR A 201 -7.90 -3.63 -23.91
N HIS A 202 -6.63 -3.90 -24.26
CA HIS A 202 -5.62 -2.88 -24.51
C HIS A 202 -4.78 -3.22 -25.75
N PRO A 203 -4.51 -2.25 -26.65
CA PRO A 203 -3.77 -2.53 -27.89
C PRO A 203 -2.27 -2.79 -27.68
N LYS A 204 -1.71 -2.36 -26.54
CA LYS A 204 -0.28 -2.52 -26.21
C LYS A 204 -0.08 -3.38 -24.96
N ASP A 205 1.00 -4.14 -24.91
CA ASP A 205 1.39 -4.85 -23.70
C ASP A 205 2.07 -3.91 -22.69
N LEU A 206 1.27 -3.36 -21.77
CA LEU A 206 1.76 -2.47 -20.71
C LEU A 206 2.50 -3.21 -19.59
N SER A 207 2.57 -4.54 -19.60
CA SER A 207 3.32 -5.28 -18.57
C SER A 207 4.81 -4.92 -18.56
N LEU A 208 5.33 -4.50 -19.72
CA LEU A 208 6.71 -4.04 -19.90
C LEU A 208 6.95 -2.64 -19.30
N SER A 209 5.90 -1.85 -19.10
CA SER A 209 5.97 -0.51 -18.49
C SER A 209 5.92 -0.55 -16.97
N VAL A 210 5.72 -1.72 -16.36
CA VAL A 210 5.66 -1.85 -14.89
C VAL A 210 7.08 -2.02 -14.33
N PRO A 211 7.52 -1.13 -13.41
CA PRO A 211 8.86 -1.22 -12.85
C PRO A 211 9.10 -2.52 -12.09
N ARG A 212 10.34 -2.98 -12.09
CA ARG A 212 10.79 -4.10 -11.26
C ARG A 212 11.50 -3.54 -10.04
N VAL A 213 11.03 -3.94 -8.86
CA VAL A 213 11.70 -3.64 -7.60
C VAL A 213 12.57 -4.83 -7.24
N ASN A 214 13.86 -4.60 -7.10
CA ASN A 214 14.77 -5.59 -6.54
C ASN A 214 14.50 -5.69 -5.03
N CYS A 215 13.58 -6.56 -4.67
CA CYS A 215 13.42 -6.98 -3.29
C CYS A 215 14.59 -7.92 -2.97
N GLY A 216 15.75 -7.36 -2.61
CA GLY A 216 16.89 -8.15 -2.15
C GLY A 216 16.40 -9.19 -1.15
N ARG A 217 16.78 -10.46 -1.33
CA ARG A 217 16.72 -11.40 -0.22
C ARG A 217 17.67 -10.81 0.81
N THR A 218 17.16 -10.27 1.91
CA THR A 218 17.93 -10.26 3.15
C THR A 218 18.20 -11.73 3.44
N VAL A 219 19.35 -12.22 2.97
CA VAL A 219 19.86 -13.55 3.30
C VAL A 219 20.31 -13.45 4.76
N LYS A 220 19.36 -13.32 5.69
CA LYS A 220 19.59 -13.94 6.98
C LYS A 220 19.53 -15.42 6.68
N LEU A 221 20.69 -16.08 6.75
CA LEU A 221 20.71 -17.52 6.87
C LEU A 221 19.70 -17.88 7.96
N PRO A 222 18.75 -18.79 7.71
CA PRO A 222 17.83 -19.22 8.75
C PRO A 222 18.69 -19.65 9.94
N LYS A 223 18.29 -19.21 11.14
CA LYS A 223 18.96 -19.63 12.37
C LYS A 223 18.88 -21.15 12.40
N ILE A 224 20.02 -21.82 12.27
CA ILE A 224 20.07 -23.28 12.28
C ILE A 224 19.68 -23.68 13.69
N TRP A 225 18.59 -24.42 13.80
CA TRP A 225 18.12 -24.94 15.08
C TRP A 225 19.14 -25.94 15.60
N THR A 226 19.54 -25.79 16.86
CA THR A 226 20.37 -26.79 17.52
C THR A 226 19.55 -28.07 17.75
N PRO A 227 20.19 -29.25 17.81
CA PRO A 227 19.49 -30.51 18.09
C PRO A 227 18.59 -30.45 19.34
N ASN A 228 19.03 -29.75 20.39
CA ASN A 228 18.26 -29.56 21.62
C ASN A 228 17.00 -28.70 21.43
N GLU A 229 17.04 -27.69 20.56
CA GLU A 229 15.85 -26.87 20.27
C GLU A 229 14.83 -27.66 19.42
N VAL A 230 15.32 -28.49 18.50
CA VAL A 230 14.48 -29.41 17.72
C VAL A 230 13.81 -30.43 18.63
N GLU A 231 14.57 -31.06 19.54
CA GLU A 231 14.05 -32.05 20.49
C GLU A 231 12.97 -31.43 21.42
N LYS A 232 13.20 -30.23 21.93
CA LYS A 232 12.21 -29.52 22.75
C LYS A 232 10.89 -29.26 22.01
N ILE A 233 10.94 -28.86 20.74
CA ILE A 233 9.75 -28.66 19.92
C ILE A 233 9.03 -29.99 19.70
N LEU A 234 9.75 -31.02 19.28
CA LEU A 234 9.23 -32.35 18.98
C LEU A 234 8.62 -33.07 20.20
N THR A 235 9.06 -32.70 21.40
CA THR A 235 8.54 -33.24 22.67
C THR A 235 7.29 -32.50 23.15
N ALA A 236 7.13 -31.23 22.74
CA ALA A 236 5.97 -30.40 23.08
C ALA A 236 4.74 -30.64 22.17
N VAL A 237 4.90 -31.37 21.06
CA VAL A 237 3.80 -31.72 20.16
C VAL A 237 2.94 -32.81 20.76
N ASP A 238 1.65 -32.52 20.97
CA ASP A 238 0.66 -33.50 21.42
C ASP A 238 0.31 -34.50 20.31
N ARG A 239 0.98 -35.65 20.34
CA ARG A 239 0.78 -36.76 19.39
C ARG A 239 -0.53 -37.53 19.60
N GLY A 240 -1.35 -37.16 20.58
CA GLY A 240 -2.68 -37.71 20.81
C GLY A 240 -3.70 -37.28 19.74
N THR A 241 -3.43 -36.19 19.02
CA THR A 241 -4.33 -35.65 17.99
C THR A 241 -3.88 -35.95 16.57
N SER A 242 -4.81 -35.99 15.62
CA SER A 242 -4.49 -36.17 14.18
C SER A 242 -3.66 -35.01 13.62
N ALA A 243 -3.81 -33.80 14.18
CA ALA A 243 -2.97 -32.64 13.87
C ALA A 243 -1.56 -32.82 14.44
N GLY A 244 -1.41 -33.20 15.72
CA GLY A 244 -0.09 -33.36 16.32
C GLY A 244 0.72 -34.54 15.79
N LYS A 245 0.08 -35.61 15.31
CA LYS A 245 0.78 -36.67 14.55
C LYS A 245 1.33 -36.16 13.22
N ARG A 246 0.64 -35.23 12.57
CA ARG A 246 1.11 -34.58 11.33
C ARG A 246 2.22 -33.58 11.61
N ASP A 247 2.12 -32.83 12.70
CA ASP A 247 3.09 -31.80 13.06
C ASP A 247 4.41 -32.40 13.60
N TYR A 248 4.39 -33.67 14.04
CA TYR A 248 5.57 -34.42 14.49
C TYR A 248 6.33 -35.15 13.37
N ALA A 249 5.62 -35.58 12.30
CA ALA A 249 6.17 -36.39 11.21
C ALA A 249 6.88 -35.54 10.15
#